data_AF-A0A3D1GCU1-F1
#
_entry.id   AF-A0A3D1GCU1-F1
#
_cell.length_a   1.000
_cell.length_b   1.000
_cell.length_c   1.000
_cell.angle_alpha   90.00
_cell.angle_beta   90.00
_cell.angle_gamma   90.00
#
_symmetry.space_group_name_H-M   'P 1'
#
loop_
_entity.id
_entity.type
_entity.pdbx_description
1 polymer ?
#
loop_
_entity_poly.entity_id
_entity_poly.type
_entity_poly.pdbx_seq_one_letter_code
_entity_poly.pdbx_strand_id
1 'polypeptide(L)'
;MLKEMRPGTVLVDVAIDQGGCFETSKATTHHDPIYVIDDVVHYCVANMPGAVPYTSTLGLTNVTLPYAVALANKGWKQALKDDPELLKGLNIADGVIVYDDVAEAFDLDYKPVETVLN
;
A
#
# COMPACT_ATOMS: atom_id res chain seq x y z
N MET A 1 -3.98 -10.01 26.50
CA MET A 1 -2.84 -9.19 25.99
C MET A 1 -3.05 -7.70 26.19
N LEU A 2 -4.01 -7.03 25.54
CA LEU A 2 -4.16 -5.57 25.67
C LEU A 2 -4.39 -5.10 27.12
N LYS A 3 -5.30 -5.76 27.85
CA LYS A 3 -5.61 -5.49 29.27
C LYS A 3 -4.46 -5.73 30.26
N GLU A 4 -3.41 -6.44 29.83
CA GLU A 4 -2.23 -6.71 30.66
C GLU A 4 -1.18 -5.61 30.50
N MET A 5 -1.36 -4.71 29.54
CA MET A 5 -0.46 -3.59 29.31
C MET A 5 -0.62 -2.55 30.42
N ARG A 6 0.44 -1.75 30.63
CA ARG A 6 0.40 -0.66 31.61
C ARG A 6 -0.55 0.44 31.12
N PRO A 7 -1.43 0.98 31.98
CA PRO A 7 -2.26 2.14 31.62
C PRO A 7 -1.42 3.30 31.06
N GLY A 8 -1.92 3.93 30.00
CA GLY A 8 -1.24 5.00 29.27
C GLY A 8 -0.19 4.53 28.25
N THR A 9 -0.03 3.21 28.05
CA THR A 9 0.80 2.70 26.94
C THR A 9 0.25 3.17 25.60
N VAL A 10 1.12 3.47 24.64
CA VAL A 10 0.76 3.86 23.28
C VAL A 10 1.12 2.73 22.30
N LEU A 11 0.15 2.33 21.50
CA LEU A 11 0.32 1.44 20.35
C LEU A 11 0.25 2.26 19.07
N VAL A 12 1.27 2.13 18.22
CA VAL A 12 1.31 2.77 16.90
C VAL A 12 1.26 1.66 15.85
N ASP A 13 0.14 1.55 15.15
CA ASP A 13 -0.04 0.53 14.11
C ASP A 13 0.26 1.13 12.72
N VAL A 14 1.48 0.87 12.24
CA VAL A 14 1.92 1.32 10.90
C VAL A 14 1.37 0.42 9.79
N ALA A 15 0.94 -0.81 10.11
CA ALA A 15 0.35 -1.74 9.15
C ALA A 15 -1.12 -1.42 8.85
N ILE A 16 -1.65 -0.31 9.38
CA ILE A 16 -3.07 0.04 9.28
C ILE A 16 -3.57 0.23 7.84
N ASP A 17 -2.68 0.62 6.92
CA ASP A 17 -3.00 0.76 5.49
C ASP A 17 -3.42 -0.59 4.85
N GLN A 18 -3.13 -1.71 5.50
CA GLN A 18 -3.52 -3.08 5.11
C GLN A 18 -4.45 -3.75 6.15
N GLY A 19 -5.15 -2.95 6.95
CA GLY A 19 -6.10 -3.43 7.97
C GLY A 19 -5.57 -3.45 9.41
N GLY A 20 -4.25 -3.30 9.61
CA GLY A 20 -3.61 -3.28 10.93
C GLY A 20 -3.20 -4.66 11.45
N CYS A 21 -2.28 -4.68 12.40
CA CYS A 21 -1.74 -5.91 13.02
C CYS A 21 -2.19 -6.12 14.47
N PHE A 22 -2.87 -5.15 15.08
CA PHE A 22 -3.55 -5.35 16.36
C PHE A 22 -5.03 -5.65 16.13
N GLU A 23 -5.57 -6.62 16.88
CA GLU A 23 -7.00 -6.97 16.81
C GLU A 23 -7.93 -5.76 17.07
N THR A 24 -7.46 -4.82 17.89
CA THR A 24 -8.19 -3.60 18.25
C THR A 24 -7.87 -2.41 17.35
N SER A 25 -7.10 -2.60 16.28
CA SER A 25 -6.77 -1.54 15.33
C SER A 25 -7.97 -1.11 14.50
N LYS A 26 -8.15 0.20 14.38
CA LYS A 26 -9.14 0.84 13.53
C LYS A 26 -8.49 2.06 12.89
N ALA A 27 -8.61 2.19 11.57
CA ALA A 27 -8.02 3.31 10.86
C ALA A 27 -8.54 4.65 11.42
N THR A 28 -7.60 5.52 11.78
CA THR A 28 -7.84 6.89 12.22
C THR A 28 -7.33 7.89 11.17
N THR A 29 -7.55 9.18 11.42
CA THR A 29 -7.13 10.25 10.50
C THR A 29 -6.19 11.22 11.19
N HIS A 30 -5.47 12.05 10.44
CA HIS A 30 -4.65 13.11 11.04
C HIS A 30 -5.46 14.11 11.90
N HIS A 31 -6.76 14.26 11.64
CA HIS A 31 -7.64 15.15 12.42
C HIS A 31 -8.08 14.55 13.76
N ASP A 32 -8.32 13.23 13.78
CA ASP A 32 -8.71 12.47 14.96
C ASP A 32 -7.82 11.22 15.04
N PRO A 33 -6.57 11.36 15.53
CA PRO A 33 -5.52 10.36 15.30
C PRO A 33 -5.50 9.23 16.31
N ILE A 34 -6.16 9.39 17.45
CA ILE A 34 -6.07 8.45 18.57
C ILE A 34 -7.43 8.06 19.14
N TYR A 35 -7.47 6.88 19.75
CA TYR A 35 -8.55 6.44 20.62
C TYR A 35 -7.98 5.60 21.76
N VAL A 36 -8.79 5.29 22.77
CA VAL A 36 -8.36 4.54 23.95
C VAL A 36 -9.21 3.30 24.13
N ILE A 37 -8.57 2.15 24.32
CA ILE A 37 -9.21 0.88 24.69
C ILE A 37 -8.40 0.28 25.84
N ASP A 38 -9.07 -0.12 26.92
CA ASP A 38 -8.43 -0.73 28.11
C ASP A 38 -7.25 0.10 28.65
N ASP A 39 -7.43 1.43 28.74
CA ASP A 39 -6.41 2.42 29.13
C ASP A 39 -5.16 2.47 28.23
N VAL A 40 -5.19 1.85 27.05
CA VAL A 40 -4.13 1.87 26.04
C VAL A 40 -4.53 2.80 24.88
N VAL A 41 -3.66 3.77 24.59
CA VAL A 41 -3.83 4.72 23.48
C VAL A 41 -3.43 4.05 22.17
N HIS A 42 -4.32 4.08 21.19
CA HIS A 42 -4.06 3.57 19.84
C HIS A 42 -3.83 4.74 18.90
N TYR A 43 -2.78 4.68 18.10
CA TYR A 43 -2.52 5.56 16.97
C TYR A 43 -2.46 4.71 15.71
N CYS A 44 -3.46 4.85 14.85
CA CYS A 44 -3.67 4.01 13.68
C CYS A 44 -3.95 4.88 12.44
N VAL A 45 -3.21 5.97 12.28
CA VAL A 45 -3.44 6.91 11.18
C VAL A 45 -2.97 6.30 9.87
N ALA A 46 -3.89 6.12 8.93
CA ALA A 46 -3.55 5.71 7.56
C ALA A 46 -2.80 6.82 6.82
N ASN A 47 -1.97 6.46 5.84
CA ASN A 47 -1.18 7.41 5.06
C ASN A 47 -0.36 8.38 5.95
N MET A 48 0.40 7.83 6.91
CA MET A 48 1.29 8.61 7.78
C MET A 48 2.27 9.52 7.01
N PRO A 49 2.87 9.11 5.86
CA PRO A 49 3.77 9.97 5.10
C PRO A 49 3.13 11.28 4.61
N GLY A 50 1.79 11.34 4.53
CA GLY A 50 1.05 12.56 4.19
C GLY A 50 1.24 13.71 5.17
N ALA A 51 1.63 13.45 6.43
CA ALA A 51 1.94 14.49 7.42
C ALA A 51 3.25 15.24 7.14
N VAL A 52 4.16 14.66 6.34
CA VAL A 52 5.48 15.21 6.03
C VAL A 52 5.70 15.31 4.52
N PRO A 53 4.85 16.06 3.79
CA PRO A 53 4.72 15.98 2.34
C PRO A 53 6.02 16.31 1.59
N TYR A 54 6.83 17.25 2.09
CA TYR A 54 8.11 17.59 1.44
C TYR A 54 9.07 16.39 1.43
N THR A 55 9.30 15.78 2.60
CA THR A 55 10.21 14.64 2.73
C THR A 55 9.66 13.40 2.04
N SER A 56 8.36 13.09 2.22
CA SER A 56 7.76 11.90 1.63
C SER A 56 7.65 11.99 0.11
N THR A 57 7.36 13.18 -0.45
CA THR A 57 7.34 13.41 -1.90
C THR A 57 8.73 13.18 -2.48
N LEU A 58 9.77 13.81 -1.91
CA LEU A 58 11.14 13.60 -2.39
C LEU A 58 11.56 12.13 -2.31
N GLY A 59 11.22 11.45 -1.20
CA GLY A 59 11.49 10.02 -1.03
C GLY A 59 10.81 9.16 -2.10
N LEU A 60 9.51 9.37 -2.34
CA LEU A 60 8.74 8.63 -3.33
C LEU A 60 9.20 8.92 -4.77
N THR A 61 9.37 10.19 -5.12
CA THR A 61 9.73 10.57 -6.50
C THR A 61 11.14 10.13 -6.86
N ASN A 62 12.09 10.14 -5.93
CA ASN A 62 13.45 9.67 -6.20
C ASN A 62 13.48 8.19 -6.61
N VAL A 63 12.57 7.37 -6.08
CA VAL A 63 12.46 5.94 -6.41
C VAL A 63 11.59 5.71 -7.65
N THR A 64 10.49 6.47 -7.80
CA THR A 64 9.50 6.23 -8.87
C THR A 64 9.82 6.90 -10.21
N LEU A 65 10.61 7.98 -10.22
CA LEU A 65 10.91 8.76 -11.42
C LEU A 65 11.54 7.93 -12.56
N PRO A 66 12.51 7.03 -12.32
CA PRO A 66 13.07 6.20 -13.39
C PRO A 66 12.00 5.37 -14.12
N TYR A 67 11.06 4.77 -13.38
CA TYR A 67 9.96 3.99 -13.94
C TYR A 67 8.99 4.87 -14.74
N ALA A 68 8.64 6.04 -14.20
CA ALA A 68 7.76 7.00 -14.88
C ALA A 68 8.36 7.44 -16.24
N VAL A 69 9.65 7.74 -16.28
CA VAL A 69 10.36 8.12 -17.51
C VAL A 69 10.43 6.94 -18.50
N ALA A 70 10.67 5.72 -18.03
CA ALA A 70 10.67 4.53 -18.88
C ALA A 70 9.30 4.28 -19.53
N LEU A 71 8.23 4.38 -18.75
CA LEU A 71 6.86 4.28 -19.23
C LEU A 71 6.53 5.37 -20.26
N ALA A 72 6.92 6.62 -19.99
CA ALA A 72 6.66 7.73 -20.89
C ALA A 72 7.38 7.59 -22.24
N ASN A 73 8.64 7.13 -22.24
CA ASN A 73 9.45 7.03 -23.45
C ASN A 73 9.15 5.79 -24.29
N LYS A 74 8.82 4.65 -23.66
CA LYS A 74 8.71 3.35 -24.32
C LYS A 74 7.26 2.86 -24.46
N GLY A 75 6.34 3.47 -23.72
CA GLY A 75 5.02 2.88 -23.45
C GLY A 75 5.11 1.72 -22.46
N TRP A 76 3.96 1.34 -21.90
CA TRP A 76 3.90 0.36 -20.82
C TRP A 76 4.36 -1.05 -21.24
N LYS A 77 3.91 -1.55 -22.40
CA LYS A 77 4.27 -2.91 -22.86
C LYS A 77 5.77 -3.12 -22.97
N GLN A 78 6.47 -2.20 -23.64
CA GLN A 78 7.92 -2.32 -23.82
C GLN A 78 8.67 -2.04 -22.50
N ALA A 79 8.23 -1.07 -21.71
CA ALA A 79 8.84 -0.80 -20.41
C ALA A 79 8.77 -2.02 -19.46
N LEU A 80 7.65 -2.73 -19.42
CA LEU A 80 7.50 -3.96 -18.61
C LEU A 80 8.33 -5.12 -19.16
N LYS A 81 8.44 -5.27 -20.50
CA LYS A 81 9.31 -6.29 -21.11
C LYS A 81 10.79 -6.05 -20.80
N ASP A 82 11.20 -4.79 -20.71
CA ASP A 82 12.58 -4.40 -20.43
C ASP A 82 12.93 -4.44 -18.93
N ASP A 83 11.93 -4.36 -18.04
CA ASP A 83 12.11 -4.26 -16.59
C ASP A 83 11.21 -5.27 -15.84
N PRO A 84 11.76 -6.42 -15.42
CA PRO A 84 11.03 -7.42 -14.66
C PRO A 84 10.52 -6.96 -13.31
N GLU A 85 11.12 -5.93 -12.69
CA GLU A 85 10.61 -5.38 -11.42
C GLU A 85 9.37 -4.53 -11.68
N LEU A 86 9.38 -3.73 -12.75
CA LEU A 86 8.19 -2.97 -13.16
C LEU A 86 7.05 -3.91 -13.57
N LEU A 87 7.35 -5.05 -14.21
CA LEU A 87 6.38 -6.08 -14.58
C LEU A 87 5.57 -6.59 -13.39
N LYS A 88 6.22 -6.83 -12.24
CA LYS A 88 5.56 -7.29 -11.01
C LYS A 88 4.54 -6.29 -10.47
N GLY A 89 4.64 -5.01 -10.86
CA GLY A 89 3.67 -3.98 -10.48
C GLY A 89 2.40 -3.96 -11.33
N LEU A 90 2.32 -4.74 -12.43
CA LEU A 90 1.14 -4.75 -13.28
C LEU A 90 -0.01 -5.51 -12.63
N ASN A 91 -1.12 -4.80 -12.36
CA ASN A 91 -2.30 -5.38 -11.73
C ASN A 91 -3.41 -5.71 -12.75
N ILE A 92 -3.71 -4.75 -13.63
CA ILE A 92 -4.80 -4.84 -14.59
C ILE A 92 -4.35 -4.21 -15.92
N ALA A 93 -4.63 -4.88 -17.04
CA ALA A 93 -4.45 -4.33 -18.38
C ALA A 93 -5.54 -4.85 -19.32
N ASP A 94 -6.00 -4.00 -20.25
CA ASP A 94 -7.00 -4.36 -21.27
C ASP A 94 -8.26 -5.05 -20.70
N GLY A 95 -8.67 -4.65 -19.48
CA GLY A 95 -9.84 -5.22 -18.78
C GLY A 95 -9.60 -6.58 -18.12
N VAL A 96 -8.35 -7.05 -18.09
CA VAL A 96 -7.93 -8.34 -17.52
C VAL A 96 -7.11 -8.11 -16.26
N ILE A 97 -7.43 -8.83 -15.18
CA ILE A 97 -6.63 -8.88 -13.96
C ILE A 97 -5.50 -9.88 -14.16
N VAL A 98 -4.26 -9.44 -13.98
CA VAL A 98 -3.05 -10.23 -14.18
C VAL A 98 -2.21 -10.39 -12.91
N TYR A 99 -2.71 -9.86 -11.79
CA TYR A 99 -2.16 -10.04 -10.45
C TYR A 99 -3.12 -10.91 -9.64
N ASP A 100 -2.63 -12.05 -9.19
CA ASP A 100 -3.39 -13.13 -8.56
C ASP A 100 -3.98 -12.72 -7.21
N ASP A 101 -3.22 -12.05 -6.34
CA ASP A 101 -3.73 -11.64 -5.03
C ASP A 101 -4.95 -10.69 -5.15
N VAL A 102 -4.99 -9.84 -6.18
CA VAL A 102 -6.14 -8.95 -6.44
C VAL A 102 -7.34 -9.76 -6.94
N ALA A 103 -7.12 -10.75 -7.79
CA ALA A 103 -8.19 -11.62 -8.26
C ALA A 103 -8.79 -12.43 -7.08
N GLU A 104 -7.95 -12.98 -6.21
CA GLU A 104 -8.37 -13.74 -5.03
C GLU A 104 -9.10 -12.84 -4.02
N ALA A 105 -8.57 -11.65 -3.71
CA ALA A 105 -9.17 -10.74 -2.73
C ALA A 105 -10.60 -10.28 -3.09
N PHE A 106 -10.95 -10.29 -4.37
CA PHE A 106 -12.24 -9.81 -4.88
C PHE A 106 -13.08 -10.89 -5.58
N ASP A 107 -12.67 -12.16 -5.58
CA ASP A 107 -13.34 -13.28 -6.26
C ASP A 107 -13.57 -13.01 -7.76
N LEU A 108 -12.51 -12.59 -8.46
CA LEU A 108 -12.52 -12.21 -9.88
C LEU A 108 -11.65 -13.15 -10.74
N ASP A 109 -11.89 -13.14 -12.06
CA ASP A 109 -11.12 -13.96 -13.00
C ASP A 109 -9.67 -13.45 -13.17
N TYR A 110 -8.71 -14.32 -12.86
CA TYR A 110 -7.28 -14.13 -13.14
C TYR A 110 -6.87 -14.66 -14.52
N LYS A 111 -5.97 -13.96 -15.22
CA LYS A 111 -5.26 -14.50 -16.38
C LYS A 111 -3.77 -14.19 -16.33
N PRO A 112 -2.91 -15.07 -16.89
CA PRO A 112 -1.48 -14.82 -16.95
C PRO A 112 -1.12 -13.53 -17.71
N VAL A 113 -0.06 -12.86 -17.29
CA VAL A 113 0.36 -11.56 -17.82
C VAL A 113 0.74 -11.61 -19.31
N GLU A 114 1.13 -12.78 -19.80
CA GLU A 114 1.41 -13.04 -21.21
C GLU A 114 0.18 -12.75 -22.09
N THR A 115 -1.03 -12.89 -21.55
CA THR A 115 -2.27 -12.63 -22.32
C THR A 115 -2.41 -11.18 -22.78
N VAL A 116 -1.78 -10.23 -22.10
CA VAL A 116 -1.85 -8.78 -22.39
C VAL A 116 -0.52 -8.22 -22.92
N LEU A 117 0.59 -8.93 -22.70
CA LEU A 117 1.94 -8.51 -23.13
C LEU A 117 2.38 -9.06 -24.49
N ASN A 118 1.57 -9.91 -25.14
CA ASN A 118 1.82 -10.35 -26.52
C ASN A 118 1.90 -9.16 -27.49
#